data_AF-A0A968XTN1-F1
#
_entry.id   AF-A0A968XTN1-F1
#
_cell.length_a   1.000
_cell.length_b   1.000
_cell.length_c   1.000
_cell.angle_alpha   90.00
_cell.angle_beta   90.00
_cell.angle_gamma   90.00
#
_symmetry.space_group_name_H-M   'P 1'
#
loop_
_entity.id
_entity.type
_entity.pdbx_description
1 polymer ?
#
loop_
_entity_poly.entity_id
_entity_poly.type
_entity_poly.pdbx_seq_one_letter_code
_entity_poly.pdbx_strand_id
1 'polypeptide(L)' 'RTAKTFHWERQLRSVAALRDRFSPETLQYLCPGASIGFLRGQYCVADAYEKLRSLNLAALHKAKPSL' A
#
# COMPACT_ATOMS: atom_id res chain seq x y z
N ARG A 1 -10.58 21.09 9.69
CA ARG A 1 -11.48 20.37 8.76
C ARG A 1 -10.74 19.12 8.27
N THR A 2 -10.84 18.02 9.02
CA THR A 2 -10.21 16.74 8.64
C THR A 2 -11.05 16.13 7.53
N ALA A 3 -10.49 16.01 6.32
CA ALA A 3 -11.19 15.35 5.22
C ALA A 3 -11.51 13.91 5.65
N LYS A 4 -12.80 13.61 5.86
CA LYS A 4 -13.33 12.35 6.41
C LYS A 4 -13.23 11.16 5.45
N THR A 5 -12.22 11.11 4.59
CA THR A 5 -12.08 10.09 3.54
C THR A 5 -10.82 9.26 3.66
N PHE A 6 -10.24 9.19 4.87
CA PHE A 6 -9.22 8.18 5.14
C PHE A 6 -9.89 6.83 5.45
N HIS A 7 -10.18 6.05 4.41
CA HIS A 7 -10.78 4.71 4.53
C HIS A 7 -9.71 3.66 4.86
N TRP A 8 -9.13 3.74 6.06
CA TRP A 8 -8.01 2.88 6.48
C TRP A 8 -8.27 1.39 6.26
N GLU A 9 -9.42 0.90 6.72
CA GLU A 9 -9.80 -0.50 6.55
C GLU A 9 -9.89 -0.90 5.07
N ARG A 10 -10.43 -0.01 4.21
CA ARG A 10 -10.50 -0.25 2.77
C ARG A 10 -9.12 -0.34 2.14
N GLN A 11 -8.16 0.49 2.60
CA GLN A 11 -6.78 0.42 2.14
C GLN A 11 -6.12 -0.90 2.53
N LEU A 12 -6.31 -1.36 3.79
CA LEU A 12 -5.77 -2.64 4.24
C LEU A 12 -6.36 -3.82 3.45
N ARG A 13 -7.67 -3.80 3.18
CA ARG A 13 -8.32 -4.81 2.33
C ARG A 13 -7.78 -4.79 0.90
N SER A 14 -7.51 -3.61 0.34
CA SER A 14 -6.88 -3.49 -0.97
C SER A 14 -5.48 -4.10 -0.99
N VAL A 15 -4.69 -3.87 0.05
CA VAL A 15 -3.34 -4.47 0.18
C VAL A 15 -3.43 -5.99 0.33
N ALA A 16 -4.37 -6.50 1.12
CA ALA A 16 -4.61 -7.94 1.23
C ALA A 16 -4.97 -8.55 -0.13
N ALA A 17 -5.92 -7.95 -0.86
CA ALA A 17 -6.30 -8.42 -2.18
C ALA A 17 -5.15 -8.42 -3.20
N LEU A 18 -4.22 -7.45 -3.12
CA LEU A 18 -3.00 -7.44 -3.94
C LEU A 18 -2.08 -8.61 -3.57
N ARG A 19 -1.91 -8.91 -2.28
CA ARG A 19 -1.10 -10.04 -1.83
C ARG A 19 -1.68 -11.39 -2.23
N ASP A 20 -3.01 -11.52 -2.25
CA ASP A 20 -3.71 -12.75 -2.61
C ASP A 20 -3.73 -12.98 -4.12
N ARG A 21 -3.81 -11.91 -4.92
CA ARG A 21 -3.91 -11.98 -6.38
C ARG A 21 -2.57 -12.10 -7.08
N PHE A 22 -1.51 -11.55 -6.48
CA PHE A 22 -0.19 -11.53 -7.08
C PHE A 22 0.79 -12.41 -6.31
N SER A 23 1.93 -12.63 -6.93
CA SER A 23 3.09 -13.38 -6.43
C SER A 23 4.35 -12.52 -6.61
N PRO A 24 5.50 -12.90 -5.99
CA PRO A 24 6.76 -12.18 -6.18
C PRO A 24 7.14 -12.00 -7.65
N GLU A 25 6.81 -12.99 -8.49
CA GLU A 25 7.15 -13.02 -9.92
C GLU A 25 6.23 -12.12 -10.76
N THR A 26 5.01 -11.86 -10.28
CA THR A 26 3.97 -11.14 -11.03
C THR A 26 3.76 -9.69 -10.56
N LEU A 27 4.31 -9.31 -9.41
CA LEU A 27 4.22 -7.96 -8.86
C LEU A 27 5.61 -7.43 -8.44
N GLN A 28 6.43 -7.14 -9.45
CA GLN A 28 7.76 -6.58 -9.25
C GLN A 28 7.74 -5.06 -9.04
N TYR A 29 6.85 -4.34 -9.75
CA TYR A 29 6.73 -2.89 -9.68
C TYR A 29 5.30 -2.45 -9.36
N LEU A 30 5.18 -1.47 -8.47
CA LEU A 30 3.91 -0.79 -8.19
C LEU A 30 4.02 0.68 -8.58
N CYS A 31 3.30 1.10 -9.61
CA CYS A 31 3.31 2.48 -10.10
C CYS A 31 2.17 3.27 -9.44
N PRO A 32 2.43 4.23 -8.53
CA PRO A 32 1.37 5.06 -8.01
C PRO A 32 0.96 6.09 -9.06
N GLY A 33 -0.23 5.93 -9.63
CA GLY A 33 -0.70 6.74 -10.76
C GLY A 33 -0.68 8.25 -10.55
N ALA A 34 -0.81 8.76 -9.32
CA ALA A 34 -0.84 10.19 -9.01
C ALA A 34 0.06 10.62 -7.84
N SER A 35 0.90 9.74 -7.29
CA SER A 35 1.66 10.01 -6.05
C SER A 35 3.16 10.18 -6.26
N ILE A 36 3.58 10.65 -7.44
CA ILE A 36 5.01 10.84 -7.78
C ILE A 36 5.71 11.82 -6.81
N GLY A 37 5.01 12.86 -6.34
CA GLY A 37 5.53 13.79 -5.33
C GLY A 37 5.79 13.13 -3.96
N PHE A 38 4.94 12.18 -3.57
CA PHE A 38 5.14 11.39 -2.34
C PHE A 38 6.36 10.46 -2.46
N LEU A 39 6.55 9.90 -3.66
CA LEU A 39 7.70 9.08 -4.01
C LEU A 39 8.99 9.89 -4.27
N ARG A 40 8.98 11.23 -4.05
CA ARG A 40 10.14 12.12 -4.25
C ARG A 40 10.78 11.98 -5.64
N GLY A 41 9.94 11.81 -6.66
CA GLY A 41 10.38 11.66 -8.05
C GLY A 41 10.62 10.21 -8.50
N GLN A 42 10.40 9.21 -7.65
CA GLN A 42 10.32 7.83 -8.13
C GLN A 42 8.98 7.58 -8.83
N TYR A 43 9.02 6.88 -9.96
CA TYR A 43 7.84 6.58 -10.77
C TYR A 43 7.15 5.27 -10.34
N CYS A 44 7.89 4.39 -9.68
CA CYS A 44 7.40 3.10 -9.22
C CYS A 44 8.11 2.67 -7.93
N VAL A 45 7.43 1.82 -7.17
CA VAL A 45 8.00 1.08 -6.05
C VAL A 45 8.48 -0.26 -6.58
N ALA A 46 9.80 -0.47 -6.60
CA ALA A 46 10.41 -1.76 -6.91
C ALA A 46 10.25 -2.75 -5.74
N ASP A 47 10.34 -4.04 -6.04
CA ASP A 47 10.12 -5.16 -5.10
C ASP A 47 8.80 -5.02 -4.35
N ALA A 48 7.77 -4.59 -5.09
CA ALA A 48 6.49 -4.21 -4.52
C ALA A 48 5.86 -5.35 -3.72
N TYR A 49 5.86 -6.57 -4.26
CA TYR A 49 5.30 -7.72 -3.56
C TYR A 49 5.98 -7.98 -2.21
N GLU A 50 7.31 -8.00 -2.18
CA GLU A 50 8.06 -8.26 -0.93
C GLU A 50 7.81 -7.15 0.10
N LYS A 51 7.76 -5.89 -0.35
CA LYS A 51 7.37 -4.77 0.52
C LYS A 51 5.96 -4.98 1.08
N LEU A 52 4.97 -5.31 0.25
CA LEU A 52 3.61 -5.59 0.71
C LEU A 52 3.54 -6.79 1.66
N ARG A 53 4.32 -7.83 1.40
CA ARG A 53 4.40 -9.05 2.22
C ARG A 53 5.00 -8.78 3.60
N SER A 54 6.01 -7.92 3.68
CA SER A 54 6.63 -7.50 4.95
C SER A 54 5.67 -6.71 5.86
N LEU A 55 4.56 -6.18 5.32
CA LEU A 55 3.58 -5.44 6.11
C LEU A 55 2.76 -6.39 6.99
N ASN A 56 2.77 -6.13 8.29
CA ASN A 56 1.87 -6.78 9.24
C ASN A 56 0.50 -6.07 9.22
N LEU A 57 -0.39 -6.53 8.34
CA LEU A 57 -1.73 -5.94 8.19
C LEU A 57 -2.57 -6.00 9.46
N ALA A 58 -2.39 -7.02 10.31
CA ALA A 58 -3.12 -7.15 11.57
C ALA A 58 -2.66 -6.10 12.61
N ALA A 59 -1.35 -5.82 12.65
CA ALA A 59 -0.81 -4.74 13.48
C ALA A 59 -1.26 -3.37 12.95
N LEU A 60 -1.24 -3.17 11.63
CA LEU A 60 -1.70 -1.94 10.97
C LEU A 60 -3.21 -1.72 11.16
N HIS A 61 -4.03 -2.77 11.19
CA HIS A 61 -5.45 -2.65 11.49
C HIS A 61 -5.73 -2.09 12.89
N LYS A 62 -4.88 -2.45 13.87
CA LYS A 62 -4.98 -1.93 15.24
C LYS A 62 -4.37 -0.54 15.39
N ALA A 63 -3.31 -0.26 14.62
CA ALA A 63 -2.69 1.06 14.57
C ALA A 63 -3.59 2.00 13.75
N LYS A 64 -4.37 2.84 14.44
CA LYS A 64 -5.09 3.92 13.77
C LYS A 64 -4.03 4.82 13.10
N PRO A 65 -4.16 5.13 11.81
CA PRO A 65 -3.18 5.94 11.10
C PRO A 65 -3.20 7.33 11.73
N SER A 66 -2.10 7.69 12.40
CA SER A 66 -1.86 9.05 12.85
C SER A 66 -1.62 9.90 11.60
N LEU A 67 -2.63 10.70 11.25
CA LEU A 67 -2.54 11.76 10.25
C LEU A 67 -1.71 12.93 10.78
#